data_AF-G0TU16-F1
#
_entry.id   AF-G0TU16-F1
#
_cell.length_a   1.000
_cell.length_b   1.000
_cell.length_c   1.000
_cell.angle_alpha   90.00
_cell.angle_beta   90.00
_cell.angle_gamma   90.00
#
_symmetry.space_group_name_H-M   'P 1'
#
loop_
_entity.id
_entity.type
_entity.pdbx_description
1 polymer ?
#
loop_
_entity_poly.entity_id
_entity_poly.type
_entity_poly.pdbx_seq_one_letter_code
_entity_poly.pdbx_strand_id
1 'polypeptide(L)'
;MVCANSLTIVIAKTGIPPAFLFDFFKSFSREAMRRLVLVTVPIAPLCGNSQRGKASHVRIANRKRVEMFVAQRFHLPTRLRTAAPDVAAEWDHERNPLYLYPEIVGIGHVAPVWWKCAACQHSYSMSVEKRVVRGGGCPKCTAGKSKATTGAEGELDGERMRQLRPKRPVMFNLRTKY
;
A
#
# COMPACT_ATOMS: atom_id res chain seq x y z
N MET A 1 -22.62 33.21 -14.53
CA MET A 1 -22.65 33.22 -13.05
C MET A 1 -21.79 34.38 -12.59
N VAL A 2 -22.40 35.43 -12.05
CA VAL A 2 -21.69 36.61 -11.53
C VAL A 2 -21.26 36.28 -10.09
N CYS A 3 -19.96 36.14 -9.85
CA CYS A 3 -19.44 36.01 -8.50
C CYS A 3 -19.10 37.42 -7.98
N ALA A 4 -20.02 37.99 -7.20
CA ALA A 4 -19.79 39.17 -6.39
C ALA A 4 -18.82 38.82 -5.25
N ASN A 5 -17.73 39.58 -5.09
CA ASN A 5 -16.92 39.59 -3.87
C ASN A 5 -16.35 41.00 -3.68
N SER A 6 -17.16 41.88 -3.10
CA SER A 6 -16.75 43.22 -2.71
C SER A 6 -17.17 43.45 -1.26
N LEU A 7 -16.38 42.95 -0.31
CA LEU A 7 -16.51 43.33 1.10
C LEU A 7 -15.26 43.03 1.94
N THR A 8 -14.34 42.18 1.48
CA THR A 8 -13.16 41.77 2.26
C THR A 8 -12.00 42.77 2.24
N ILE A 9 -12.00 43.77 1.35
CA ILE A 9 -10.79 44.55 1.03
C ILE A 9 -10.50 45.67 2.05
N VAL A 10 -11.48 46.16 2.82
CA VAL A 10 -11.29 47.35 3.68
C VAL A 10 -10.42 47.05 4.93
N ILE A 11 -10.29 45.79 5.34
CA ILE A 11 -9.78 45.43 6.68
C ILE A 11 -8.23 45.46 6.76
N ALA A 12 -7.52 45.33 5.64
CA ALA A 12 -6.07 45.05 5.69
C ALA A 12 -5.15 46.28 5.85
N LYS A 13 -5.64 47.52 5.70
CA LYS A 13 -4.78 48.73 5.73
C LYS A 13 -4.78 49.51 7.05
N THR A 14 -5.64 49.16 8.00
CA THR A 14 -5.73 49.90 9.28
C THR A 14 -4.95 49.26 10.42
N GLY A 15 -4.41 48.05 10.27
CA GLY A 15 -3.64 47.37 11.32
C GLY A 15 -4.45 47.08 12.59
N ILE A 16 -5.78 47.01 12.49
CA ILE A 16 -6.67 46.80 13.63
C ILE A 16 -6.97 45.30 13.78
N PRO A 17 -6.72 44.68 14.95
CA PRO A 17 -7.05 43.28 15.18
C PRO A 17 -8.58 43.06 15.15
N PRO A 18 -9.06 41.89 14.69
CA PRO A 18 -10.46 41.67 14.33
C PRO A 18 -11.46 41.77 15.50
N ALA A 19 -10.99 41.83 16.75
CA ALA A 19 -11.82 41.90 17.95
C ALA A 19 -12.43 43.28 18.24
N PHE A 20 -11.98 44.36 17.59
CA PHE A 20 -12.44 45.74 17.85
C PHE A 20 -13.23 46.37 16.68
N LEU A 21 -13.64 45.56 15.70
CA LEU A 21 -14.22 46.04 14.44
C LEU A 21 -15.68 46.52 14.51
N PHE A 22 -16.41 46.29 15.60
CA PHE A 22 -17.83 46.68 15.69
C PHE A 22 -18.06 48.13 16.13
N ASP A 23 -17.10 48.77 16.79
CA ASP A 23 -17.27 50.14 17.33
C ASP A 23 -16.62 51.25 16.48
N PHE A 24 -15.71 50.90 15.54
CA PHE A 24 -14.99 51.91 14.75
C PHE A 24 -15.86 52.65 13.72
N PHE A 25 -16.97 52.04 13.28
CA PHE A 25 -17.80 52.60 12.21
C PHE A 25 -18.86 53.62 12.66
N LYS A 26 -19.01 53.89 13.97
CA LYS A 26 -20.00 54.86 14.48
C LYS A 26 -19.53 56.30 14.58
N SER A 27 -18.26 56.62 14.29
CA SER A 27 -17.71 57.97 14.51
C SER A 27 -17.25 58.73 13.24
N PHE A 28 -17.25 58.11 12.06
CA PHE A 28 -16.79 58.81 10.85
C PHE A 28 -17.96 59.47 10.10
N SER A 29 -18.07 60.79 10.29
CA SER A 29 -18.93 61.69 9.50
C SER A 29 -18.65 61.56 7.99
N ARG A 30 -19.71 61.71 7.19
CA ARG A 30 -19.75 61.50 5.72
C ARG A 30 -18.76 62.36 4.93
N GLU A 31 -18.18 63.40 5.54
CA GLU A 31 -17.32 64.38 4.86
C GLU A 31 -15.87 63.90 4.60
N ALA A 32 -15.40 62.84 5.27
CA ALA A 32 -14.00 62.42 5.17
C ALA A 32 -13.69 61.43 4.01
N MET A 33 -14.69 61.07 3.19
CA MET A 33 -14.49 60.15 2.05
C MET A 33 -14.07 60.82 0.74
N ARG A 34 -13.86 62.14 0.70
CA ARG A 34 -13.51 62.87 -0.54
C ARG A 34 -12.01 62.92 -0.91
N ARG A 35 -11.12 62.25 -0.17
CA ARG A 35 -9.67 62.24 -0.44
C ARG A 35 -9.04 60.85 -0.66
N LEU A 36 -9.85 59.82 -0.89
CA LEU A 36 -9.33 58.50 -1.24
C LEU A 36 -9.15 58.40 -2.76
N VAL A 37 -7.89 58.49 -3.20
CA VAL A 37 -7.50 58.12 -4.56
C VAL A 37 -7.79 56.62 -4.72
N LEU A 38 -8.83 56.29 -5.49
CA LEU A 38 -9.14 54.91 -5.86
C LEU A 38 -8.06 54.42 -6.82
N VAL A 39 -7.03 53.75 -6.29
CA VAL A 39 -6.07 53.00 -7.11
C VAL A 39 -6.73 51.69 -7.52
N THR A 40 -7.37 51.67 -8.68
CA THR A 40 -7.89 50.43 -9.27
C THR A 40 -6.73 49.66 -9.87
N VAL A 41 -6.26 48.62 -9.18
CA VAL A 41 -5.34 47.64 -9.79
C VAL A 41 -6.19 46.64 -10.58
N PRO A 42 -6.00 46.48 -11.90
CA PRO A 42 -6.72 45.49 -12.68
C PRO A 42 -6.27 44.09 -12.21
N ILE A 43 -7.15 43.36 -11.53
CA ILE A 43 -6.94 41.94 -11.24
C ILE A 43 -7.15 41.22 -12.57
N ALA A 44 -6.05 40.82 -13.21
CA ALA A 44 -6.11 40.00 -14.41
C ALA A 44 -6.93 38.74 -14.11
N PRO A 45 -7.83 38.31 -15.01
CA PRO A 45 -8.55 37.07 -14.82
C PRO A 45 -7.53 35.93 -14.86
N LEU A 46 -7.37 35.23 -13.74
CA LEU A 46 -6.63 33.98 -13.69
C LEU A 46 -7.45 32.88 -14.40
N CYS A 47 -7.64 33.01 -15.71
CA CYS A 47 -7.85 31.85 -16.56
C CYS A 47 -6.50 31.15 -16.71
N GLY A 48 -6.08 30.49 -15.63
CA GLY A 48 -4.94 29.60 -15.65
C GLY A 48 -5.25 28.47 -16.63
N ASN A 49 -4.52 28.44 -17.74
CA ASN A 49 -4.45 27.31 -18.65
C ASN A 49 -4.28 26.04 -17.79
N SER A 50 -5.32 25.20 -17.69
CA SER A 50 -5.21 23.88 -17.08
C SER A 50 -4.39 22.98 -18.01
N GLN A 51 -3.08 23.22 -18.08
CA GLN A 51 -2.15 22.28 -18.68
C GLN A 51 -2.11 21.07 -17.73
N ARG A 52 -2.94 20.06 -18.01
CA ARG A 52 -2.78 18.75 -17.39
C ARG A 52 -1.40 18.23 -17.77
N GLY A 53 -0.45 18.33 -16.84
CA GLY A 53 0.91 17.83 -17.03
C GLY A 53 0.89 16.33 -17.34
N LYS A 54 1.86 15.87 -18.15
CA LYS A 54 2.07 14.43 -18.38
C LYS A 54 2.38 13.74 -17.05
N ALA A 55 1.92 12.49 -16.89
CA ALA A 55 2.21 11.72 -15.69
C ALA A 55 3.72 11.55 -15.46
N SER A 56 4.16 11.76 -14.22
CA SER A 56 5.55 11.56 -13.84
C SER A 56 5.91 10.08 -13.82
N HIS A 57 7.19 9.78 -14.03
CA HIS A 57 7.69 8.41 -14.10
C HIS A 57 8.92 8.23 -13.20
N VAL A 58 9.05 7.05 -12.62
CA VAL A 58 10.18 6.63 -11.80
C VAL A 58 10.86 5.42 -12.46
N ARG A 59 12.16 5.26 -12.23
CA ARG A 59 12.91 4.08 -12.66
C ARG A 59 13.17 3.15 -11.48
N ILE A 60 12.62 1.94 -11.53
CA ILE A 60 12.87 0.89 -10.54
C ILE A 60 14.18 0.20 -10.87
N ALA A 61 15.06 0.07 -9.87
CA ALA A 61 16.43 -0.43 -10.00
C ALA A 61 17.19 0.24 -11.15
N ASN A 62 16.96 1.55 -11.38
CA ASN A 62 17.52 2.35 -12.48
C ASN A 62 17.26 1.83 -13.91
N ARG A 63 16.46 0.76 -14.09
CA ARG A 63 16.21 0.14 -15.41
C ARG A 63 14.74 0.24 -15.84
N LYS A 64 13.79 -0.14 -14.98
CA LYS A 64 12.37 -0.26 -15.37
C LYS A 64 11.62 1.06 -15.14
N ARG A 65 11.30 1.77 -16.23
CA ARG A 65 10.48 2.99 -16.20
C ARG A 65 9.02 2.65 -15.95
N VAL A 66 8.42 3.26 -14.95
CA VAL A 66 7.00 3.07 -14.56
C VAL A 66 6.40 4.42 -14.18
N GLU A 67 5.09 4.56 -14.40
CA GLU A 67 4.33 5.72 -13.94
C GLU A 67 4.33 5.79 -12.41
N MET A 68 4.45 7.00 -11.86
CA MET A 68 4.77 7.22 -10.45
C MET A 68 3.70 6.66 -9.50
N PHE A 69 2.42 6.82 -9.83
CA PHE A 69 1.33 6.33 -9.01
C PHE A 69 1.29 4.80 -8.95
N VAL A 70 1.45 4.12 -10.10
CA VAL A 70 1.55 2.66 -10.14
C VAL A 70 2.83 2.17 -9.45
N ALA A 71 3.93 2.93 -9.56
CA ALA A 71 5.19 2.59 -8.93
C ALA A 71 5.05 2.47 -7.41
N GLN A 72 4.49 3.51 -6.77
CA GLN A 72 4.34 3.60 -5.32
C GLN A 72 3.36 2.56 -4.77
N ARG A 73 2.23 2.34 -5.46
CA ARG A 73 1.16 1.47 -4.95
C ARG A 73 1.42 -0.01 -5.17
N PHE A 74 1.93 -0.37 -6.35
CA PHE A 74 2.08 -1.76 -6.73
C PHE A 74 3.53 -2.16 -6.82
N HIS A 75 4.33 -1.48 -7.64
CA HIS A 75 5.63 -2.03 -8.02
C HIS A 75 6.70 -2.02 -6.92
N LEU A 76 6.80 -0.98 -6.09
CA LEU A 76 7.80 -0.87 -5.02
C LEU A 76 7.60 -1.94 -3.93
N PRO A 77 6.41 -2.08 -3.31
CA PRO A 77 6.22 -3.05 -2.23
C PRO A 77 6.18 -4.51 -2.72
N THR A 78 5.78 -4.77 -3.97
CA THR A 78 5.64 -6.14 -4.50
C THR A 78 6.91 -6.69 -5.15
N ARG A 79 8.07 -6.02 -5.03
CA ARG A 79 9.35 -6.57 -5.52
C ARG A 79 9.79 -7.73 -4.66
N LEU A 80 10.35 -8.76 -5.29
CA LEU A 80 10.81 -9.96 -4.61
C LEU A 80 11.80 -9.62 -3.50
N ARG A 81 12.80 -8.76 -3.77
CA ARG A 81 13.78 -8.32 -2.76
C ARG A 81 13.16 -7.57 -1.58
N THR A 82 12.08 -6.83 -1.80
CA THR A 82 11.43 -6.00 -0.77
C THR A 82 10.39 -6.79 0.02
N ALA A 83 9.60 -7.63 -0.65
CA ALA A 83 8.48 -8.35 -0.05
C ALA A 83 8.91 -9.68 0.60
N ALA A 84 9.95 -10.35 0.08
CA ALA A 84 10.42 -11.64 0.56
C ALA A 84 11.96 -11.75 0.46
N PRO A 85 12.71 -11.11 1.37
CA PRO A 85 14.18 -11.06 1.31
C PRO A 85 14.84 -12.43 1.55
N ASP A 86 14.22 -13.28 2.35
CA ASP A 86 14.58 -14.67 2.61
C ASP A 86 14.53 -15.51 1.33
N VAL A 87 13.44 -15.41 0.57
CA VAL A 87 13.29 -16.12 -0.71
C VAL A 87 14.24 -15.55 -1.75
N ALA A 88 14.45 -14.23 -1.76
CA ALA A 88 15.38 -13.57 -2.67
C ALA A 88 16.83 -14.05 -2.51
N ALA A 89 17.23 -14.50 -1.31
CA ALA A 89 18.56 -15.06 -1.05
C ALA A 89 18.80 -16.42 -1.73
N GLU A 90 17.73 -17.15 -2.05
CA GLU A 90 17.80 -18.44 -2.78
C GLU A 90 17.84 -18.27 -4.30
N TRP A 91 18.02 -17.05 -4.81
CA TRP A 91 18.06 -16.79 -6.25
C TRP A 91 19.33 -17.37 -6.90
N ASP A 92 19.17 -18.12 -7.98
CA ASP A 92 20.30 -18.68 -8.73
C ASP A 92 20.80 -17.66 -9.78
N HIS A 93 21.91 -16.98 -9.48
CA HIS A 93 22.51 -15.97 -10.36
C HIS A 93 23.24 -16.55 -11.57
N GLU A 94 23.63 -17.82 -11.53
CA GLU A 94 24.39 -18.48 -12.61
C GLU A 94 23.46 -18.97 -13.71
N ARG A 95 22.30 -19.52 -13.32
CA ARG A 95 21.33 -20.09 -14.28
C ARG A 95 20.32 -19.09 -14.80
N ASN A 96 19.97 -18.08 -14.02
CA ASN A 96 19.04 -17.06 -14.48
C ASN A 96 19.75 -16.05 -15.39
N PRO A 97 19.04 -15.49 -16.39
CA PRO A 97 19.63 -14.49 -17.26
C PRO A 97 19.99 -13.22 -16.48
N LEU A 98 21.09 -12.57 -16.85
CA LEU A 98 21.63 -11.38 -16.18
C LEU A 98 20.67 -10.17 -16.11
N TYR A 99 19.70 -10.10 -17.02
CA TYR A 99 18.69 -9.06 -17.00
C TYR A 99 17.60 -9.30 -15.96
N LEU A 100 17.50 -10.50 -15.38
CA LEU A 100 16.48 -10.93 -14.43
C LEU A 100 17.07 -11.09 -13.03
N TYR A 101 16.64 -10.23 -12.10
CA TYR A 101 17.16 -10.21 -10.73
C TYR A 101 16.08 -9.79 -9.72
N PRO A 102 16.23 -10.13 -8.43
CA PRO A 102 15.16 -9.99 -7.42
C PRO A 102 14.62 -8.56 -7.20
N GLU A 103 15.35 -7.51 -7.59
CA GLU A 103 14.90 -6.13 -7.44
C GLU A 103 13.88 -5.70 -8.51
N ILE A 104 13.98 -6.27 -9.72
CA ILE A 104 13.04 -5.94 -10.81
C ILE A 104 11.90 -6.94 -10.92
N VAL A 105 12.06 -8.14 -10.37
CA VAL A 105 11.05 -9.19 -10.41
C VAL A 105 10.03 -8.95 -9.29
N GLY A 106 8.75 -9.08 -9.64
CA GLY A 106 7.66 -8.98 -8.65
C GLY A 106 7.27 -10.37 -8.12
N ILE A 107 6.63 -10.40 -6.95
CA ILE A 107 6.15 -11.64 -6.32
C ILE A 107 5.15 -12.43 -7.19
N GLY A 108 4.39 -11.74 -8.05
CA GLY A 108 3.43 -12.36 -8.98
C GLY A 108 4.04 -12.84 -10.31
N HIS A 109 5.37 -12.98 -10.40
CA HIS A 109 6.01 -13.42 -11.63
C HIS A 109 5.73 -14.91 -11.90
N VAL A 110 4.96 -15.17 -12.96
CA VAL A 110 4.44 -16.50 -13.30
C VAL A 110 5.44 -17.35 -14.09
N ALA A 111 6.34 -16.73 -14.86
CA ALA A 111 7.33 -17.49 -15.61
C ALA A 111 8.32 -18.19 -14.66
N PRO A 112 8.74 -19.42 -15.01
CA PRO A 112 9.65 -20.20 -14.17
C PRO A 112 11.03 -19.56 -14.13
N VAL A 113 11.60 -19.49 -12.93
CA VAL A 113 12.96 -19.01 -12.68
C VAL A 113 13.73 -20.07 -11.90
N TRP A 114 15.05 -19.99 -11.94
CA TRP A 114 15.92 -20.91 -11.23
C TRP A 114 16.16 -20.47 -9.79
N TRP A 115 16.03 -21.41 -8.87
CA TRP A 115 16.29 -21.23 -7.44
C TRP A 115 17.36 -22.21 -7.02
N LYS A 116 18.21 -21.79 -6.08
CA LYS A 116 19.23 -22.62 -5.44
C LYS A 116 18.86 -22.77 -3.97
N CYS A 117 18.48 -23.98 -3.56
CA CYS A 117 18.06 -24.23 -2.19
C CYS A 117 19.23 -23.98 -1.22
N ALA A 118 19.02 -23.17 -0.18
CA ALA A 118 20.04 -22.91 0.83
C ALA A 118 20.42 -24.19 1.64
N ALA A 119 19.46 -25.09 1.88
CA ALA A 119 19.68 -26.28 2.71
C ALA A 119 20.40 -27.42 1.98
N CYS A 120 20.01 -27.71 0.73
CA CYS A 120 20.54 -28.87 -0.02
C CYS A 120 21.35 -28.49 -1.26
N GLN A 121 21.56 -27.20 -1.51
CA GLN A 121 22.25 -26.64 -2.68
C GLN A 121 21.74 -27.12 -4.04
N HIS A 122 20.57 -27.76 -4.08
CA HIS A 122 19.95 -28.21 -5.31
C HIS A 122 19.36 -27.03 -6.06
N SER A 123 19.73 -26.89 -7.34
CA SER A 123 19.09 -25.96 -8.26
C SER A 123 17.82 -26.57 -8.87
N TYR A 124 16.71 -25.85 -8.81
CA TYR A 124 15.41 -26.28 -9.34
C TYR A 124 14.66 -25.10 -9.97
N SER A 125 13.74 -25.39 -10.89
CA SER A 125 12.93 -24.37 -11.56
C SER A 125 11.54 -24.26 -10.92
N MET A 126 11.12 -23.03 -10.63
CA MET A 126 9.79 -22.73 -10.09
C MET A 126 9.41 -21.27 -10.37
N SER A 127 8.12 -20.98 -10.56
CA SER A 127 7.68 -19.59 -10.65
C SER A 127 7.77 -18.87 -9.32
N VAL A 128 7.96 -17.54 -9.35
CA VAL A 128 8.04 -16.71 -8.14
C VAL A 128 6.70 -16.67 -7.43
N GLU A 129 5.60 -16.59 -8.18
CA GLU A 129 4.25 -16.65 -7.62
C GLU A 129 4.04 -17.95 -6.83
N LYS A 130 4.43 -19.10 -7.39
CA LYS A 130 4.27 -20.39 -6.70
C LYS A 130 5.16 -20.47 -5.46
N ARG A 131 6.35 -19.88 -5.50
CA ARG A 131 7.29 -19.86 -4.37
C ARG A 131 6.79 -18.99 -3.22
N VAL A 132 6.41 -17.74 -3.51
CA VAL A 132 6.08 -16.72 -2.50
C VAL A 132 4.60 -16.75 -2.12
N VAL A 133 3.70 -16.76 -3.11
CA VAL A 133 2.25 -16.63 -2.86
C VAL A 133 1.64 -17.97 -2.46
N ARG A 134 2.05 -19.07 -3.12
CA ARG A 134 1.52 -20.42 -2.82
C ARG A 134 2.35 -21.21 -1.81
N GLY A 135 3.48 -20.68 -1.34
CA GLY A 135 4.34 -21.34 -0.35
C GLY A 135 5.09 -22.57 -0.85
N GLY A 136 5.45 -22.61 -2.15
CA GLY A 136 6.26 -23.69 -2.72
C GLY A 136 7.68 -23.75 -2.13
N GLY A 137 8.26 -24.95 -2.07
CA GLY A 137 9.63 -25.17 -1.57
C GLY A 137 10.47 -26.05 -2.48
N CYS A 138 11.68 -26.39 -2.04
CA CYS A 138 12.58 -27.26 -2.80
C CYS A 138 11.99 -28.68 -2.92
N PRO A 139 11.84 -29.23 -4.15
CA PRO A 139 11.22 -30.54 -4.37
C PRO A 139 11.99 -31.69 -3.70
N LYS A 140 13.32 -31.59 -3.60
CA LYS A 140 14.15 -32.58 -2.90
C LYS A 140 13.93 -32.56 -1.39
N CYS A 141 13.87 -31.37 -0.79
CA CYS A 141 13.63 -31.23 0.65
C CYS A 141 12.24 -31.71 1.05
N THR A 142 11.22 -31.49 0.21
CA THR A 142 9.86 -31.97 0.47
C THR A 142 9.75 -33.49 0.28
N ALA A 143 10.40 -34.06 -0.74
CA ALA A 143 10.38 -35.50 -0.98
C ALA A 143 11.16 -36.30 0.08
N GLY A 144 12.18 -35.71 0.71
CA GLY A 144 12.90 -36.34 1.82
C GLY A 144 12.05 -36.51 3.09
N LYS A 145 11.06 -35.64 3.31
CA LYS A 145 10.17 -35.69 4.48
C LYS A 145 9.08 -36.75 4.36
N SER A 146 8.63 -37.08 3.14
CA SER A 146 7.57 -38.08 2.93
C SER A 146 8.01 -39.52 3.08
N LYS A 147 9.32 -39.80 3.21
CA LYS A 147 9.84 -41.16 3.49
C LYS A 147 10.06 -41.44 4.98
N ALA A 148 9.81 -40.47 5.86
CA ALA A 148 10.12 -40.55 7.28
C ALA A 148 8.89 -40.42 8.20
N THR A 149 7.72 -40.88 7.78
CA THR A 149 6.57 -41.03 8.70
C THR A 149 5.66 -42.16 8.23
N THR A 150 6.02 -43.39 8.57
CA THR A 150 5.01 -44.37 8.96
C THR A 150 4.92 -44.27 10.48
N GLY A 151 3.88 -43.58 10.97
CA GLY A 151 3.40 -43.64 12.35
C GLY A 151 4.22 -42.87 13.40
N ALA A 152 3.82 -41.63 13.71
CA ALA A 152 3.76 -41.09 15.08
C ALA A 152 3.50 -39.56 15.06
N GLU A 153 2.34 -39.12 14.56
CA GLU A 153 1.88 -37.76 14.86
C GLU A 153 0.41 -37.83 15.28
N GLY A 154 0.20 -37.75 16.60
CA GLY A 154 -0.99 -37.11 17.17
C GLY A 154 -2.22 -37.96 17.48
N GLU A 155 -2.08 -39.13 18.11
CA GLU A 155 -3.20 -39.67 18.89
C GLU A 155 -3.26 -38.89 20.21
N LEU A 156 -4.29 -38.07 20.41
CA LEU A 156 -4.50 -37.42 21.70
C LEU A 156 -4.86 -38.52 22.73
N ASP A 157 -4.33 -38.46 23.95
CA ASP A 157 -4.50 -39.53 24.97
C ASP A 157 -5.98 -39.91 25.24
N GLY A 158 -6.91 -39.01 24.95
CA GLY A 158 -8.35 -39.23 25.06
C GLY A 158 -8.95 -40.18 24.01
N GLU A 159 -8.23 -40.48 22.92
CA GLU A 159 -8.66 -41.40 21.87
C GLU A 159 -8.22 -42.85 22.15
N ARG A 160 -7.08 -43.02 22.84
CA ARG A 160 -6.50 -44.30 23.26
C ARG A 160 -7.24 -44.93 24.43
N MET A 161 -7.67 -44.14 25.42
CA MET A 161 -8.35 -44.64 26.62
C MET A 161 -9.88 -44.54 26.44
N ARG A 162 -10.53 -45.63 26.01
CA ARG A 162 -11.99 -45.67 25.76
C ARG A 162 -12.84 -45.24 26.97
N GLN A 163 -12.29 -45.36 28.18
CA GLN A 163 -12.93 -44.98 29.46
C GLN A 163 -12.97 -43.46 29.70
N LEU A 164 -12.09 -42.68 29.07
CA LEU A 164 -11.99 -41.23 29.25
C LEU A 164 -12.79 -40.43 28.21
N ARG A 165 -13.43 -41.10 27.24
CA ARG A 165 -14.30 -40.40 26.28
C ARG A 165 -15.45 -39.72 27.03
N PRO A 166 -15.62 -38.40 26.88
CA PRO A 166 -16.77 -37.72 27.49
C PRO A 166 -18.05 -38.35 26.93
N LYS A 167 -18.92 -38.84 27.82
CA LYS A 167 -20.24 -39.34 27.42
C LYS A 167 -20.97 -38.19 26.75
N ARG A 168 -21.40 -38.39 25.50
CA ARG A 168 -22.17 -37.40 24.75
C ARG A 168 -23.33 -36.93 25.64
N PRO A 169 -23.43 -35.65 26.00
CA PRO A 169 -24.57 -35.19 26.77
C PRO A 169 -25.81 -35.52 25.95
N VAL A 170 -26.81 -36.11 26.61
CA VAL A 170 -28.12 -36.27 25.99
C VAL A 170 -28.56 -34.84 25.67
N MET A 171 -28.62 -34.49 24.39
CA MET A 171 -29.20 -33.23 23.96
C MET A 171 -30.60 -33.20 24.57
N PHE A 172 -30.81 -32.35 25.58
CA PHE A 172 -32.14 -32.08 26.07
C PHE A 172 -32.90 -31.55 24.87
N ASN A 173 -33.82 -32.36 24.34
CA ASN A 173 -34.77 -31.92 23.33
C ASN A 173 -35.58 -30.80 23.98
N LEU A 174 -35.14 -29.55 23.81
CA LEU A 174 -35.94 -28.38 24.10
C LEU A 174 -37.05 -28.37 23.06
N ARG A 175 -38.10 -29.13 23.39
CA ARG A 175 -39.41 -29.04 22.78
C ARG A 175 -39.89 -27.63 23.07
N THR A 176 -39.70 -26.73 22.12
CA THR A 176 -40.22 -25.37 22.14
C THR A 176 -41.74 -25.46 22.26
N LYS A 177 -42.24 -25.42 23.51
CA LYS A 177 -43.56 -24.89 23.81
C LYS A 177 -43.32 -23.41 24.05
N TYR A 178 -43.75 -22.57 23.13
CA TYR A 178 -44.64 -21.42 23.32
C TYR A 178 -44.93 -20.85 21.92
#